data_AF-A0A3E4YLN7-F1
#
_entry.id   AF-A0A3E4YLN7-F1
#
_cell.length_a   1.000
_cell.length_b   1.000
_cell.length_c   1.000
_cell.angle_alpha   90.00
_cell.angle_beta   90.00
_cell.angle_gamma   90.00
#
_symmetry.space_group_name_H-M   'P 1'
#
loop_
_entity.id
_entity.type
_entity.pdbx_description
1 polymer ?
#
loop_
_entity_poly.entity_id
_entity_poly.type
_entity_poly.pdbx_seq_one_letter_code
_entity_poly.pdbx_strand_id
1 'polypeptide(L)'
;MKLKTCMEIGKNCGLTKIEECYDNIYLHSSMIFKYQDINKEIEELQRDIFYHEPDLFCKIFNADKNKLLENGWICTFNSTVSCK
;
A
#
# COMPACT_ATOMS: atom_id res chain seq x y z
N MET A 1 -0.19 -0.80 -9.12
CA MET A 1 0.95 0.17 -9.07
C MET A 1 1.81 -0.15 -7.85
N LYS A 2 3.10 0.21 -7.87
CA LYS A 2 4.03 0.03 -6.73
C LYS A 2 4.19 1.28 -5.87
N LEU A 3 4.53 1.09 -4.60
CA LEU A 3 4.75 2.15 -3.61
C LEU A 3 5.81 3.14 -4.09
N LYS A 4 6.91 2.66 -4.67
CA LYS A 4 7.97 3.52 -5.22
C LYS A 4 7.42 4.54 -6.22
N THR A 5 6.58 4.10 -7.17
CA THR A 5 5.98 4.97 -8.18
C THR A 5 4.98 5.95 -7.55
N CYS A 6 4.18 5.49 -6.58
CA CYS A 6 3.29 6.35 -5.80
C CYS A 6 4.07 7.49 -5.12
N MET A 7 5.20 7.17 -4.48
CA MET A 7 6.08 8.15 -3.84
C MET A 7 6.74 9.11 -4.83
N GLU A 8 7.15 8.63 -6.00
CA GLU A 8 7.72 9.47 -7.06
C GLU A 8 6.69 10.49 -7.60
N ILE A 9 5.45 10.06 -7.81
CA ILE A 9 4.34 10.95 -8.22
C ILE A 9 4.07 11.98 -7.12
N GLY A 10 3.91 11.53 -5.87
CA GLY A 10 3.66 12.41 -4.73
C GLY A 10 4.77 13.45 -4.53
N LYS A 11 6.04 13.05 -4.71
CA LYS A 11 7.19 13.98 -4.64
C LYS A 11 7.10 15.11 -5.66
N ASN A 12 6.62 14.84 -6.88
CA ASN A 12 6.39 15.88 -7.90
C ASN A 12 5.26 16.84 -7.51
N CYS A 13 4.35 16.42 -6.63
CA CYS A 13 3.28 17.22 -6.05
C CYS A 13 3.68 17.87 -4.71
N GLY A 14 4.93 17.73 -4.26
CA GLY A 14 5.40 18.26 -2.96
C GLY A 14 4.99 17.41 -1.75
N LEU A 15 4.46 16.21 -1.96
CA LEU A 15 4.06 15.26 -0.92
C LEU A 15 5.24 14.36 -0.54
N THR A 16 5.34 14.01 0.74
CA THR A 16 6.48 13.23 1.25
C THR A 16 6.09 12.04 2.12
N LYS A 17 4.87 12.02 2.66
CA LYS A 17 4.38 10.88 3.45
C LYS A 17 3.62 9.88 2.58
N ILE A 18 3.72 8.61 2.93
CA ILE A 18 3.04 7.52 2.22
C ILE A 18 1.53 7.72 2.24
N GLU A 19 0.94 8.12 3.37
CA GLU A 19 -0.49 8.42 3.46
C GLU A 19 -0.93 9.53 2.48
N GLU A 20 -0.19 10.63 2.43
CA GLU A 20 -0.49 11.79 1.56
C GLU A 20 -0.36 11.40 0.08
N CYS A 21 0.68 10.64 -0.27
CA CYS A 21 0.88 10.12 -1.62
C CYS A 21 -0.24 9.14 -2.01
N TYR A 22 -0.62 8.22 -1.12
CA TYR A 22 -1.71 7.28 -1.37
C TYR A 22 -3.03 8.00 -1.60
N ASP A 23 -3.38 8.96 -0.73
CA ASP A 23 -4.61 9.75 -0.87
C ASP A 23 -4.65 10.52 -2.19
N ASN A 24 -3.51 11.06 -2.62
CA ASN A 24 -3.40 11.74 -3.91
C ASN A 24 -3.64 10.80 -5.09
N ILE A 25 -3.04 9.61 -5.08
CA ILE A 25 -3.29 8.58 -6.11
C ILE A 25 -4.75 8.12 -6.10
N TYR A 26 -5.33 7.89 -4.91
CA TYR A 26 -6.71 7.44 -4.77
C TYR A 26 -7.70 8.48 -5.30
N LEU A 27 -7.54 9.75 -4.90
CA LEU A 27 -8.36 10.88 -5.31
C LEU A 27 -8.33 11.09 -6.84
N HIS A 28 -7.17 10.91 -7.46
CA HIS A 28 -6.98 11.11 -8.89
C HIS A 28 -6.94 9.82 -9.70
N SER A 29 -7.37 8.70 -9.13
CA SER A 29 -7.25 7.36 -9.73
C SER A 29 -7.88 7.24 -11.12
N SER A 30 -9.00 7.93 -11.37
CA SER A 30 -9.68 7.97 -12.67
C SER A 30 -8.92 8.73 -13.77
N MET A 31 -7.96 9.59 -13.40
CA MET A 31 -7.08 10.30 -14.32
C MET A 31 -5.77 9.54 -14.57
N ILE A 32 -5.36 8.70 -13.62
CA ILE A 32 -4.08 7.97 -13.64
C ILE A 32 -4.25 6.59 -14.32
N PHE A 33 -5.35 5.90 -14.03
CA PHE A 33 -5.60 4.54 -14.50
C PHE A 33 -6.79 4.47 -15.44
N LYS A 34 -6.82 3.42 -16.28
CA LYS A 34 -8.04 3.05 -17.00
C LYS A 34 -9.09 2.62 -15.99
N TYR A 35 -10.35 3.00 -16.22
CA TYR A 35 -11.46 2.74 -15.30
C TYR A 35 -11.53 1.29 -14.81
N GLN A 36 -11.40 0.33 -15.74
CA GLN A 36 -11.44 -1.11 -15.44
C GLN A 36 -10.28 -1.62 -14.57
N ASP A 37 -9.16 -0.89 -14.53
CA ASP A 37 -7.94 -1.28 -13.85
C ASP A 37 -7.78 -0.57 -12.48
N ILE A 38 -8.58 0.47 -12.18
CA ILE A 38 -8.46 1.28 -10.96
C ILE A 38 -8.39 0.40 -9.70
N ASN A 39 -9.38 -0.48 -9.50
CA ASN A 39 -9.44 -1.30 -8.29
C ASN A 39 -8.22 -2.22 -8.16
N LYS A 40 -7.79 -2.82 -9.28
CA LYS A 40 -6.61 -3.68 -9.32
C LYS A 40 -5.35 -2.90 -8.97
N GLU A 41 -5.16 -1.72 -9.55
CA GLU A 41 -3.98 -0.89 -9.35
C GLU A 41 -3.89 -0.36 -7.91
N ILE A 42 -5.03 0.01 -7.31
CA ILE A 42 -5.13 0.45 -5.92
C ILE A 42 -4.90 -0.71 -4.95
N GLU A 43 -5.50 -1.89 -5.18
CA GLU A 43 -5.26 -3.07 -4.33
C GLU A 43 -3.78 -3.47 -4.39
N GLU A 44 -3.16 -3.46 -5.57
CA GLU A 44 -1.74 -3.76 -5.69
C GLU A 44 -0.89 -2.75 -4.92
N LEU A 45 -1.22 -1.45 -4.98
CA LEU A 45 -0.53 -0.43 -4.21
C LEU A 45 -0.70 -0.65 -2.70
N GLN A 46 -1.91 -0.98 -2.24
CA GLN A 46 -2.18 -1.32 -0.85
C GLN A 46 -1.37 -2.53 -0.39
N ARG A 47 -1.29 -3.58 -1.21
CA ARG A 47 -0.46 -4.77 -0.92
C ARG A 47 1.02 -4.42 -0.85
N ASP A 48 1.50 -3.54 -1.72
CA ASP A 48 2.90 -3.09 -1.72
C ASP A 48 3.22 -2.22 -0.50
N ILE A 49 2.28 -1.34 -0.09
CA ILE A 49 2.40 -0.57 1.16
C ILE A 49 2.42 -1.52 2.36
N PHE A 50 1.49 -2.47 2.45
CA PHE A 50 1.50 -3.45 3.52
C PHE A 50 2.78 -4.29 3.52
N TYR A 51 3.32 -4.58 2.33
CA TYR A 51 4.53 -5.36 2.21
C TYR A 51 5.73 -4.67 2.87
N HIS A 52 5.90 -3.37 2.61
CA HIS A 52 7.03 -2.58 3.11
C HIS A 52 6.79 -1.96 4.49
N GLU A 53 5.57 -1.49 4.76
CA GLU A 53 5.21 -0.68 5.93
C GLU A 53 3.92 -1.21 6.58
N PRO A 54 3.90 -2.46 7.08
CA PRO A 54 2.68 -3.12 7.54
C PRO A 54 1.99 -2.40 8.70
N ASP A 55 2.76 -1.83 9.63
CA ASP A 55 2.20 -1.18 10.81
C ASP A 55 1.57 0.18 10.45
N LEU A 56 2.20 0.91 9.52
CA LEU A 56 1.62 2.13 8.95
C LEU A 56 0.34 1.82 8.17
N PHE A 57 0.35 0.77 7.33
CA PHE A 57 -0.84 0.31 6.61
C PHE A 57 -2.00 0.05 7.57
N CYS A 58 -1.77 -0.74 8.62
CA CYS A 58 -2.81 -1.05 9.60
C CYS A 58 -3.38 0.19 10.27
N LYS A 59 -2.53 1.20 10.53
CA LYS A 59 -2.96 2.50 11.07
C LYS A 59 -3.81 3.30 10.09
N ILE A 60 -3.41 3.38 8.82
CA ILE A 60 -4.12 4.16 7.79
C ILE A 60 -5.51 3.55 7.52
N PHE A 61 -5.57 2.23 7.37
CA PHE A 61 -6.80 1.52 6.96
C PHE A 61 -7.61 0.95 8.12
N ASN A 62 -7.22 1.22 9.37
CA ASN A 62 -7.81 0.63 10.58
C ASN A 62 -7.97 -0.90 10.44
N ALA A 63 -6.91 -1.55 9.97
CA ALA A 63 -6.90 -2.97 9.63
C ALA A 63 -6.15 -3.82 10.68
N ASP A 64 -6.54 -5.08 10.79
CA ASP A 64 -5.86 -6.06 11.65
C ASP A 64 -4.78 -6.81 10.86
N LYS A 65 -3.53 -6.66 11.29
CA LYS A 65 -2.36 -7.28 10.65
C LYS A 65 -2.49 -8.80 10.55
N ASN A 66 -2.95 -9.48 11.59
CA ASN A 66 -3.05 -10.94 11.62
C ASN A 66 -4.11 -11.44 10.63
N LYS A 67 -5.27 -10.76 10.58
CA LYS A 67 -6.31 -11.09 9.59
C LYS A 67 -5.82 -10.90 8.15
N LEU A 68 -5.01 -9.88 7.88
CA LEU A 68 -4.42 -9.67 6.56
C LEU A 68 -3.48 -10.81 6.18
N LEU A 69 -2.61 -11.24 7.12
CA LEU A 69 -1.71 -12.38 6.92
C LEU A 69 -2.48 -13.70 6.69
N GLU A 70 -3.55 -13.95 7.45
CA GLU A 70 -4.45 -15.11 7.27
C GLU A 70 -5.11 -15.09 5.89
N ASN A 71 -5.44 -13.90 5.36
CA ASN A 71 -5.99 -13.70 4.03
C ASN A 71 -4.93 -13.70 2.91
N GLY A 72 -3.71 -14.14 3.20
CA GLY A 72 -2.64 -14.32 2.21
C GLY A 72 -1.90 -13.04 1.82
N TRP A 73 -2.01 -11.96 2.60
CA TRP A 73 -1.15 -10.79 2.43
C TRP A 73 0.23 -11.10 3.01
N ILE A 74 1.27 -10.53 2.40
CA ILE A 74 2.67 -10.76 2.80
C ILE A 74 3.32 -9.43 3.17
N CYS A 75 4.23 -9.45 4.14
CA CYS A 75 5.07 -8.30 4.48
C CYS A 75 6.52 -8.70 4.75
N THR A 76 7.43 -7.74 4.68
CA THR A 76 8.85 -7.91 4.98
C THR A 76 9.04 -8.06 6.49
N PHE A 77 8.64 -9.19 7.05
CA PHE A 77 9.15 -9.63 8.36
C PHE A 77 10.01 -10.89 8.17
N ASN A 78 11.29 -10.72 8.49
CA ASN A 78 12.29 -11.77 8.57
C ASN A 78 11.77 -12.95 9.41
N SER A 79 12.15 -14.13 8.94
CA SER A 79 12.13 -15.42 9.62
C SER A 79 12.57 -15.35 11.09
N THR A 80 11.62 -15.12 12.00
CA THR A 80 11.71 -15.59 13.39
C THR A 80 10.34 -16.02 13.88
N VAL A 81 9.76 -17.03 13.24
CA VAL A 81 8.93 -17.99 13.98
C VAL A 81 9.80 -19.22 14.14
N SER A 82 10.36 -19.32 15.34
CA SER A 82 11.12 -20.45 15.87
C SER A 82 10.46 -21.76 15.48
N CYS A 83 11.21 -22.66 14.84
CA CYS A 83 11.02 -24.08 15.09
C CYS A 83 10.96 -24.28 16.61
N LYS A 84 9.82 -24.73 17.11
CA LYS A 84 9.70 -25.51 18.33
C LYS A 84 8.70 -26.62 18.06
#